data_AF-A0A376KST9-F1
#
_entry.id   AF-A0A376KST9-F1
#
_cell.length_a   1.000
_cell.length_b   1.000
_cell.length_c   1.000
_cell.angle_alpha   90.00
_cell.angle_beta   90.00
_cell.angle_gamma   90.00
#
_symmetry.space_group_name_H-M   'P 1'
#
loop_
_entity.id
_entity.type
_entity.pdbx_description
1 polymer ?
#
loop_
_entity_poly.entity_id
_entity_poly.type
_entity_poly.pdbx_seq_one_letter_code
_entity_poly.pdbx_strand_id
1 'polypeptide(L)' 'MIVRILLLFIALFTFGAQAQAIKESYAFAVLGEPRYAFNFNHFDYVNPAAPKGGQINVVSPRHLR' A
#
# COMPACT_ATOMS: atom_id res chain seq x y z
N MET A 1 -31.74 24.13 32.13
CA MET A 1 -32.50 23.64 30.95
C MET A 1 -31.70 23.77 29.65
N ILE A 2 -31.13 24.95 29.35
CA ILE A 2 -30.33 25.23 28.14
C ILE A 2 -29.11 24.30 27.96
N VAL A 3 -28.31 24.09 29.00
CA VAL A 3 -27.12 23.19 28.95
C VAL A 3 -27.49 21.77 28.53
N ARG A 4 -28.65 21.27 29.00
CA ARG A 4 -29.14 19.92 28.68
C ARG A 4 -29.50 19.79 27.19
N ILE A 5 -30.12 20.83 26.64
CA ILE A 5 -30.47 20.92 25.23
C ILE A 5 -29.20 20.99 24.39
N LEU A 6 -28.21 21.77 24.81
CA LEU A 6 -26.92 21.89 24.12
C LEU A 6 -26.17 20.54 24.08
N LEU A 7 -26.16 19.80 25.18
CA LEU A 7 -25.56 18.46 25.25
C LEU A 7 -26.26 17.45 24.33
N LEU A 8 -27.59 17.52 24.22
CA LEU A 8 -28.35 16.68 23.29
C LEU A 8 -28.00 16.99 21.84
N PHE A 9 -27.89 18.27 21.47
CA PHE A 9 -27.46 18.67 20.13
C PHE A 9 -26.04 18.20 19.80
N ILE A 10 -25.11 18.26 20.75
CA ILE A 10 -23.74 17.75 20.57
C ILE A 10 -23.76 16.23 20.36
N ALA A 11 -24.52 15.48 21.17
CA ALA A 11 -24.63 14.03 21.04
C ALA A 11 -25.28 13.58 19.71
N LEU A 12 -26.27 14.34 19.23
CA LEU A 12 -26.90 14.13 17.92
C LEU A 12 -25.93 14.42 16.77
N PHE A 13 -25.11 15.47 16.90
CA PHE A 13 -24.15 15.87 15.88
C PHE A 13 -22.99 14.87 15.73
N THR A 14 -22.54 14.25 16.83
CA THR A 14 -21.43 13.28 16.80
C THR A 14 -21.86 11.87 16.39
N PHE A 15 -23.17 11.56 16.40
CA PHE A 15 -23.68 10.22 16.07
C PHE A 15 -23.36 9.76 14.64
N GLY A 16 -23.14 10.69 13.70
CA GLY A 16 -22.77 10.39 12.31
C GLY A 16 -21.27 10.12 12.09
N ALA A 17 -20.41 10.29 13.10
CA ALA A 17 -18.98 10.05 12.97
C ALA A 17 -18.65 8.55 13.03
N GLN A 18 -18.64 7.91 11.86
CA GLN A 18 -18.19 6.53 11.69
C GLN A 18 -16.70 6.53 11.29
N ALA A 19 -15.94 5.56 11.77
CA ALA A 19 -14.59 5.31 11.26
C ALA A 19 -14.68 4.79 9.82
N GLN A 20 -13.73 5.19 8.98
CA GLN A 20 -13.66 4.70 7.61
C GLN A 20 -13.26 3.22 7.59
N ALA A 21 -13.91 2.43 6.74
CA ALA A 21 -13.51 1.04 6.51
C ALA A 21 -12.08 1.00 5.94
N ILE A 22 -11.23 0.14 6.51
CA ILE A 22 -9.89 -0.13 5.97
C ILE A 22 -10.05 -0.96 4.70
N LYS A 23 -9.53 -0.45 3.58
CA LYS A 23 -9.51 -1.18 2.31
C LYS A 23 -8.16 -1.84 2.12
N GLU A 24 -8.13 -3.16 2.24
CA GLU A 24 -6.95 -3.97 1.95
C GLU A 24 -6.98 -4.47 0.50
N SER A 25 -5.81 -4.56 -0.13
CA SER A 25 -5.65 -5.09 -1.49
C SER A 25 -4.30 -5.78 -1.61
N TYR A 26 -4.22 -6.83 -2.43
CA TYR A 26 -2.97 -7.55 -2.71
C TYR A 26 -2.07 -6.81 -3.71
N ALA A 27 -2.65 -5.88 -4.48
CA ALA A 27 -1.94 -5.12 -5.49
C ALA A 27 -2.54 -3.72 -5.67
N PHE A 28 -1.72 -2.82 -6.23
CA PHE A 28 -2.11 -1.47 -6.57
C PHE A 28 -1.62 -1.13 -7.98
N ALA A 29 -2.54 -0.68 -8.82
CA ALA A 29 -2.25 -0.12 -10.14
C ALA A 29 -2.82 1.30 -10.18
N VAL A 30 -1.99 2.28 -10.56
CA VAL A 30 -2.43 3.68 -10.67
C VAL A 30 -3.46 3.82 -11.78
N LEU A 31 -3.25 3.08 -12.88
CA LEU A 31 -4.12 3.05 -14.05
C LEU A 31 -4.34 1.60 -14.47
N GLY A 32 -5.58 1.27 -14.82
CA GLY A 32 -5.97 -0.07 -15.25
C GLY A 32 -5.93 -1.09 -14.11
N GLU A 33 -5.86 -2.37 -14.50
CA GLU A 33 -5.87 -3.50 -13.58
C GLU A 33 -4.44 -3.95 -13.22
N PRO A 34 -4.20 -4.48 -12.01
CA PRO A 34 -2.95 -5.12 -11.66
C PRO A 34 -2.56 -6.22 -12.66
N ARG A 35 -1.32 -6.17 -13.17
CA ARG A 35 -0.82 -7.12 -14.18
C ARG A 35 -0.73 -8.57 -13.70
N TYR A 36 -0.49 -8.78 -12.40
CA TYR A 36 -0.23 -10.09 -11.83
C TYR A 36 -1.35 -10.50 -10.86
N ALA A 37 -1.80 -11.74 -10.97
CA ALA A 37 -2.82 -12.31 -10.09
C ALA A 37 -2.32 -12.44 -8.64
N PHE A 38 -3.24 -12.55 -7.67
CA PHE A 38 -2.91 -12.63 -6.24
C PHE A 38 -1.95 -13.77 -5.86
N ASN A 39 -1.86 -14.81 -6.68
CA ASN A 39 -1.05 -16.00 -6.48
C ASN A 39 0.13 -16.12 -7.48
N PHE A 40 0.56 -15.01 -8.08
CA PHE A 40 1.72 -15.04 -8.99
C PHE A 40 2.99 -15.47 -8.25
N ASN A 41 3.86 -16.23 -8.92
CA ASN A 41 5.06 -16.80 -8.29
C ASN A 41 6.36 -16.06 -8.64
N HIS A 42 6.43 -15.43 -9.82
CA HIS A 42 7.57 -14.62 -10.25
C HIS A 42 7.14 -13.63 -11.32
N PHE A 43 7.94 -12.58 -11.54
CA PHE A 43 7.74 -11.64 -12.64
C PHE A 43 8.22 -12.23 -13.97
N ASP A 44 7.70 -11.69 -15.08
CA ASP A 44 8.01 -12.15 -16.44
C ASP A 44 9.51 -12.05 -16.78
N TYR A 45 10.23 -11.13 -16.12
CA TYR A 45 11.67 -10.90 -16.34
C TYR A 45 12.56 -11.69 -15.37
N VAL A 46 12.00 -12.48 -14.47
CA VAL A 46 12.74 -13.33 -13.54
C VAL A 46 12.93 -14.70 -14.18
N ASN A 47 14.15 -15.22 -14.14
CA ASN A 47 14.42 -16.64 -14.38
C ASN A 47 14.39 -17.39 -13.04
N PRO A 48 13.34 -18.18 -12.71
CA PRO A 48 13.25 -18.89 -11.43
C PRO A 48 14.32 -19.99 -11.28
N ALA A 49 14.88 -20.47 -12.39
CA ALA A 49 15.96 -21.45 -12.43
C ALA A 49 17.36 -20.81 -12.38
N ALA A 50 17.47 -19.49 -12.16
CA ALA A 50 18.76 -18.83 -12.05
C ALA A 50 19.61 -19.49 -10.94
N PRO A 51 20.88 -19.85 -11.23
CA PRO A 51 21.75 -20.44 -10.23
C PRO A 51 21.97 -19.46 -9.08
N LYS A 52 21.99 -19.98 -7.86
CA LYS A 52 22.32 -19.19 -6.67
C LYS A 52 23.83 -19.03 -6.57
N GLY A 53 24.32 -17.80 -6.44
CA GLY A 53 25.74 -17.46 -6.31
C GLY A 53 26.33 -16.77 -7.55
N GLY A 54 27.61 -16.41 -7.47
CA GLY A 54 28.32 -15.65 -8.51
C GLY A 54 28.94 -14.36 -7.98
N GLN A 55 29.61 -13.60 -8.85
CA GLN A 55 30.21 -12.29 -8.53
C GLN A 55 29.56 -11.20 -9.37
N ILE A 56 29.10 -10.13 -8.71
CA ILE A 56 28.60 -8.93 -9.37
C ILE A 56 29.66 -7.85 -9.20
N ASN A 57 30.33 -7.48 -10.29
CA ASN A 57 31.27 -6.36 -10.31
C ASN A 57 30.52 -5.10 -10.73
N VAL A 58 30.19 -4.24 -9.77
CA VAL A 58 29.56 -2.93 -10.03
C VAL A 58 30.62 -1.85 -10.03
N VAL A 59 30.78 -1.15 -11.14
CA VAL A 59 31.66 0.04 -11.20
C VAL A 59 30.81 1.28 -10.95
N SER A 60 31.08 1.98 -9.85
CA SER A 60 30.53 3.32 -9.62
C SER A 60 31.55 4.37 -10.06
N PRO A 61 31.21 5.34 -10.93
CA PRO A 61 32.13 6.38 -11.42
C PRO A 61 32.69 7.35 -10.36
N ARG A 62 32.38 7.16 -9.07
CA ARG A 62 32.62 8.14 -8.00
C ARG A 62 34.10 8.26 -7.57
N HIS A 63 34.99 7.43 -8.10
CA HIS A 63 36.42 7.39 -7.73
C HIS A 63 37.37 7.79 -8.87
N LEU A 64 36.87 8.39 -9.97
CA LEU A 64 37.70 8.89 -11.08
C LEU A 64 38.05 10.39 -10.92
N ARG A 65 38.31 10.85 -9.70
CA ARG A 65 38.77 12.22 -9.41
C ARG A 65 40.09 12.19 -8.67
#